data_AF-A0A5N5RJE4-F1
#
_entry.id   AF-A0A5N5RJE4-F1
#
_cell.length_a   1.000
_cell.length_b   1.000
_cell.length_c   1.000
_cell.angle_alpha   90.00
_cell.angle_beta   90.00
_cell.angle_gamma   90.00
#
_symmetry.space_group_name_H-M   'P 1'
#
loop_
_entity.id
_entity.type
_entity.pdbx_description
1 polymer ?
#
loop_
_entity_poly.entity_id
_entity_poly.type
_entity_poly.pdbx_seq_one_letter_code
_entity_poly.pdbx_strand_id
1 'polypeptide(L)'
;MSDFSERDRELLTKFGMTEKQVEGDVERMESETADHGITGPVHYGLHMIANRDDDPMVSVTIKMPASQLARVNAAAKRYHISRSEYMRRRLADA
;
A
#
# COMPACT_ATOMS: atom_id res chain seq x y z
N MET A 1 -34.02 -8.73 1.68
CA MET A 1 -34.65 -10.05 1.93
C MET A 1 -33.55 -11.06 1.67
N SER A 2 -33.01 -11.68 2.71
CA SER A 2 -31.82 -12.53 2.62
C SER A 2 -32.19 -13.86 1.98
N ASP A 3 -31.67 -14.14 0.79
CA ASP A 3 -31.99 -15.33 -0.01
C ASP A 3 -30.97 -16.45 0.25
N PHE A 4 -30.66 -16.71 1.52
CA PHE A 4 -29.79 -17.82 1.91
C PHE A 4 -30.57 -19.13 1.76
N SER A 5 -30.11 -20.00 0.85
CA SER A 5 -30.68 -21.32 0.64
C SER A 5 -30.34 -22.25 1.82
N GLU A 6 -31.04 -23.39 1.94
CA GLU A 6 -30.71 -24.41 2.96
C GLU A 6 -29.25 -24.87 2.86
N ARG A 7 -28.74 -24.97 1.63
CA ARG A 7 -27.34 -25.33 1.37
C ARG A 7 -26.36 -24.27 1.90
N ASP A 8 -26.72 -23.01 1.81
CA ASP A 8 -25.87 -21.93 2.31
C ASP A 8 -25.82 -21.95 3.84
N ARG A 9 -26.95 -22.23 4.51
CA ARG A 9 -26.99 -22.38 5.98
C ARG A 9 -26.15 -23.57 6.47
N GLU A 10 -26.17 -24.68 5.74
CA GLU A 10 -25.30 -25.82 6.04
C GLU A 10 -23.81 -25.46 5.91
N LEU A 11 -23.44 -24.71 4.86
CA LEU A 11 -22.07 -24.24 4.67
C LEU A 11 -21.65 -23.27 5.77
N LEU A 12 -22.48 -22.29 6.11
CA LEU A 12 -22.22 -21.33 7.18
C LEU A 12 -21.99 -22.04 8.52
N THR A 13 -22.83 -23.03 8.84
CA THR A 13 -22.67 -23.86 10.05
C THR A 13 -21.36 -24.63 10.05
N LYS A 14 -20.98 -25.21 8.90
CA LYS A 14 -19.72 -25.96 8.75
C LYS A 14 -18.47 -25.10 8.99
N PHE A 15 -18.52 -23.83 8.61
CA PHE A 15 -17.41 -22.88 8.79
C PHE A 15 -17.55 -22.00 10.04
N GLY A 16 -18.58 -22.21 10.86
CA GLY A 16 -18.82 -21.44 12.08
C GLY A 16 -19.16 -19.97 11.84
N MET A 17 -19.77 -19.65 10.69
CA MET A 17 -20.12 -18.30 10.27
C MET A 17 -21.62 -18.05 10.43
N THR A 18 -22.00 -16.79 10.60
CA THR A 18 -23.42 -16.38 10.66
C THR A 18 -23.84 -15.67 9.38
N GLU A 19 -25.13 -15.75 9.02
CA GLU A 19 -25.68 -15.05 7.85
C GLU A 19 -25.36 -13.55 7.89
N LYS A 20 -25.53 -12.92 9.07
CA LYS A 20 -25.23 -11.49 9.28
C LYS A 20 -23.76 -11.14 9.09
N GLN A 21 -22.85 -12.05 9.47
CA GLN A 21 -21.42 -11.83 9.26
C GLN A 21 -21.09 -11.86 7.77
N VAL A 22 -21.64 -12.82 7.02
CA VAL A 22 -21.41 -12.90 5.57
C VAL A 22 -22.04 -11.73 4.82
N GLU A 23 -23.24 -11.29 5.22
CA GLU A 23 -23.87 -10.10 4.64
C GLU A 23 -22.98 -8.85 4.83
N GLY A 24 -22.43 -8.66 6.03
CA GLY A 24 -21.50 -7.55 6.31
C GLY A 24 -20.14 -7.68 5.63
N ASP A 25 -19.67 -8.91 5.38
CA ASP A 25 -18.43 -9.17 4.64
C ASP A 25 -18.61 -8.90 3.14
N VAL A 26 -19.77 -9.24 2.57
CA VAL A 26 -20.13 -8.92 1.18
C VAL A 26 -20.25 -7.42 0.99
N GLU A 27 -20.99 -6.72 1.85
CA GLU A 27 -21.11 -5.25 1.77
C GLU A 27 -19.73 -4.56 1.86
N ARG A 28 -18.81 -5.10 2.66
CA ARG A 28 -17.45 -4.57 2.77
C ARG A 28 -16.60 -4.88 1.55
N MET A 29 -16.74 -6.07 0.97
CA MET A 29 -15.97 -6.49 -0.21
C MET A 29 -16.40 -5.77 -1.48
N GLU A 30 -17.70 -5.46 -1.60
CA GLU A 30 -18.27 -4.69 -2.71
C GLU A 30 -18.08 -3.17 -2.54
N SER A 31 -17.59 -2.71 -1.38
CA SER A 31 -17.35 -1.30 -1.13
C SER A 31 -16.02 -0.85 -1.73
N GLU A 32 -16.08 0.08 -2.69
CA GLU A 32 -14.88 0.71 -3.27
C GLU A 32 -14.10 1.59 -2.29
N THR A 33 -14.69 1.93 -1.14
CA THR A 33 -14.14 2.89 -0.17
C THR A 33 -13.85 2.30 1.20
N ALA A 34 -14.39 1.13 1.53
CA ALA A 34 -14.12 0.46 2.79
C ALA A 34 -12.77 -0.28 2.74
N ASP A 35 -11.99 -0.14 3.81
CA ASP A 35 -10.80 -0.98 4.02
C ASP A 35 -11.28 -2.41 4.34
N HIS A 36 -11.16 -3.29 3.34
CA HIS A 36 -11.61 -4.67 3.47
C HIS A 36 -10.59 -5.56 4.19
N GLY A 37 -9.39 -5.06 4.53
CA GLY A 37 -8.39 -5.76 5.34
C GLY A 37 -7.80 -7.05 4.74
N ILE A 38 -8.25 -7.45 3.54
CA ILE A 38 -7.77 -8.64 2.80
C ILE A 38 -6.58 -8.27 1.92
N THR A 39 -6.61 -7.09 1.30
CA THR A 39 -5.43 -6.46 0.73
C THR A 39 -5.04 -5.33 1.67
N GLY A 40 -3.79 -5.29 2.11
CA GLY A 40 -3.25 -4.03 2.62
C GLY A 40 -3.44 -2.94 1.57
N PRO A 41 -3.38 -1.64 1.94
CA PRO A 41 -3.69 -0.54 1.05
C PRO A 41 -3.09 -0.74 -0.35
N VAL A 42 -3.95 -0.92 -1.36
CA VAL A 42 -3.52 -1.15 -2.74
C VAL A 42 -3.11 0.20 -3.31
N HIS A 43 -1.83 0.52 -3.14
CA HIS A 43 -1.26 1.73 -3.69
C HIS A 43 -1.08 1.61 -5.20
N TYR A 44 -1.98 2.24 -5.96
CA TYR A 44 -1.73 2.49 -7.38
C TYR A 44 -0.72 3.64 -7.51
N GLY A 45 0.53 3.32 -7.89
CA GLY A 45 1.61 4.31 -8.03
C GLY A 45 2.67 4.26 -6.92
N LEU A 46 3.45 5.34 -6.77
CA LEU A 46 4.52 5.42 -5.76
C LEU A 46 3.90 5.49 -4.34
N HIS A 47 3.88 4.36 -3.64
CA HIS A 47 3.36 4.12 -2.28
C HIS A 47 4.08 4.88 -1.14
N MET A 48 4.88 5.90 -1.46
CA MET A 48 5.72 6.65 -0.52
C MET A 48 5.37 8.16 -0.52
N ILE A 49 4.14 8.50 -0.86
CA ILE A 49 3.63 9.86 -0.67
C ILE A 49 2.67 9.78 0.50
N ALA A 50 3.21 9.95 1.71
CA ALA A 50 2.40 10.25 2.88
C ALA A 50 1.54 11.47 2.55
N ASN A 51 0.22 11.36 2.70
CA ASN A 51 -0.75 12.44 2.78
C ASN A 51 -0.50 13.62 1.83
N ARG A 52 -1.00 13.48 0.60
CA ARG A 52 -0.83 14.44 -0.51
C ARG A 52 -1.41 15.84 -0.25
N ASP A 53 -2.11 16.06 0.86
CA ASP A 53 -2.89 17.29 1.06
C ASP A 53 -2.26 18.33 2.00
N ASP A 54 -1.28 17.98 2.85
CA ASP A 54 -0.74 18.93 3.86
C ASP A 54 0.78 19.20 3.78
N ASP A 55 1.57 18.43 3.02
CA ASP A 55 3.03 18.67 2.92
C ASP A 55 3.47 19.00 1.49
N PRO A 56 3.79 20.28 1.19
CA PRO A 56 4.20 20.69 -0.15
C PRO A 56 5.57 20.12 -0.52
N MET A 57 5.63 19.42 -1.66
CA MET A 57 6.90 18.93 -2.22
C MET A 57 7.80 20.10 -2.65
N VAL A 58 9.01 20.18 -2.06
CA VAL A 58 10.02 21.18 -2.42
C VAL A 58 11.14 20.54 -3.25
N SER A 59 11.66 21.26 -4.25
CA SER A 59 12.79 20.80 -5.06
C SER A 59 14.13 21.14 -4.40
N VAL A 60 15.05 20.18 -4.39
CA VAL A 60 16.41 20.36 -3.87
C VAL A 60 17.42 20.00 -4.97
N THR A 61 18.36 20.90 -5.25
CA THR A 61 19.47 20.64 -6.17
C THR A 61 20.77 20.53 -5.39
N ILE A 62 21.48 19.41 -5.55
CA ILE A 62 22.75 19.15 -4.86
C ILE A 62 23.87 19.04 -5.88
N LYS A 63 24.95 19.79 -5.65
CA LYS A 63 26.20 19.64 -6.42
C LYS A 63 27.09 18.64 -5.70
N MET A 64 27.64 17.69 -6.44
CA MET A 64 28.61 16.73 -5.91
C MET A 64 29.62 16.31 -6.98
N PRO A 65 30.80 15.82 -6.58
CA PRO A 65 31.77 15.26 -7.51
C PRO A 65 31.19 14.08 -8.29
N ALA A 66 31.58 13.93 -9.56
CA ALA A 66 31.11 12.85 -10.42
C ALA A 66 31.45 11.45 -9.85
N SER A 67 32.62 11.32 -9.19
CA SER A 67 33.03 10.09 -8.51
C SER A 67 32.09 9.72 -7.36
N GLN A 68 31.59 10.70 -6.62
CA GLN A 68 30.62 10.48 -5.55
C GLN A 68 29.26 10.06 -6.11
N LEU A 69 28.81 10.70 -7.19
CA LEU A 69 27.57 10.31 -7.87
C LEU A 69 27.63 8.87 -8.41
N ALA A 70 28.77 8.44 -8.93
CA ALA A 70 28.97 7.06 -9.38
C ALA A 70 28.83 6.04 -8.23
N ARG A 71 29.38 6.35 -7.04
CA ARG A 71 29.21 5.51 -5.84
C ARG A 71 27.75 5.45 -5.39
N VAL A 72 27.04 6.57 -5.42
CA VAL A 72 25.61 6.64 -5.10
C VAL A 72 24.79 5.77 -6.07
N ASN A 73 25.07 5.85 -7.37
CA ASN A 73 24.41 5.02 -8.38
C ASN A 73 24.64 3.53 -8.15
N ALA A 74 25.88 3.13 -7.83
CA ALA A 74 26.19 1.74 -7.51
C ALA A 74 25.46 1.26 -6.25
N ALA A 75 25.37 2.10 -5.21
CA ALA A 75 24.64 1.76 -3.99
C ALA A 75 23.14 1.63 -4.26
N ALA A 76 22.52 2.58 -4.95
CA ALA A 76 21.10 2.52 -5.31
C ALA A 76 20.75 1.24 -6.08
N LYS A 77 21.61 0.84 -7.04
CA LYS A 77 21.47 -0.44 -7.76
C LYS A 77 21.52 -1.65 -6.83
N ARG A 78 22.42 -1.69 -5.85
CA ARG A 78 22.51 -2.79 -4.86
C ARG A 78 21.25 -2.93 -4.03
N TYR A 79 20.58 -1.81 -3.73
CA TYR A 79 19.32 -1.79 -2.99
C TYR A 79 18.08 -1.93 -3.89
N HIS A 80 18.25 -2.11 -5.21
CA HIS A 80 17.15 -2.19 -6.17
C HIS A 80 16.16 -1.02 -6.11
N ILE A 81 16.66 0.18 -5.78
CA ILE A 81 15.87 1.42 -5.72
C ILE A 81 16.42 2.48 -6.68
N SER A 82 15.60 3.50 -6.96
CA SER A 82 16.05 4.61 -7.79
C SER A 82 17.13 5.44 -7.09
N ARG A 83 17.95 6.13 -7.88
CA ARG A 83 18.97 7.04 -7.36
C ARG A 83 18.37 8.14 -6.47
N SER A 84 17.27 8.75 -6.91
CA SER A 84 16.60 9.82 -6.16
C SER A 84 16.02 9.30 -4.86
N GLU A 85 15.48 8.08 -4.86
CA GLU A 85 14.99 7.42 -3.65
C GLU A 85 16.11 7.13 -2.66
N TYR A 86 17.22 6.54 -3.12
CA TYR A 86 18.39 6.29 -2.27
C TYR A 86 18.94 7.60 -1.68
N MET A 87 18.99 8.67 -2.47
CA MET A 87 19.43 9.99 -1.99
C MET A 87 18.47 10.58 -0.95
N ARG A 88 17.15 10.47 -1.15
CA ARG A 88 16.16 10.93 -0.18
C ARG A 88 16.31 10.22 1.16
N ARG A 89 16.42 8.89 1.18
CA ARG A 89 16.66 8.13 2.42
C ARG A 89 17.92 8.59 3.13
N ARG A 90 19.03 8.72 2.37
CA ARG A 90 20.30 9.12 2.96
C ARG A 90 20.32 10.55 3.51
N LEU A 91 19.48 11.45 2.98
CA LEU A 91 19.33 12.82 3.46
C LEU A 91 18.33 12.94 4.61
N ALA A 92 17.28 12.11 4.62
CA ALA A 92 16.32 12.05 5.72
C ALA A 92 16.91 11.41 6.98
N ASP A 93 17.85 10.47 6.82
CA ASP A 93 18.58 9.80 7.90
C ASP A 93 19.81 10.61 8.40
N ALA A 94 20.08 11.81 7.86
CA ALA A 94 21.27 12.63 8.17
C ALA A 94 20.95 13.72 9.19
#